data_AF-A0A1M5QR20-F1
#
_entry.id   AF-A0A1M5QR20-F1
#
_cell.length_a   1.000
_cell.length_b   1.000
_cell.length_c   1.000
_cell.angle_alpha   90.00
_cell.angle_beta   90.00
_cell.angle_gamma   90.00
#
_symmetry.space_group_name_H-M   'P 1'
#
loop_
_entity.id
_entity.type
_entity.pdbx_description
1 polymer ?
#
loop_
_entity_poly.entity_id
_entity_poly.type
_entity_poly.pdbx_seq_one_letter_code
_entity_poly.pdbx_strand_id
1 'polypeptide(L)' 'MPNIRFTKSAIDGLPYAQGRQVIYRDSALRGLAVRVGAESKL' A
#
# COMPACT_ATOMS: atom_id res chain seq x y z
N MET A 1 3.55 -3.44 9.80
CA MET A 1 2.44 -3.07 8.90
C MET A 1 2.16 -1.59 9.09
N PRO A 2 2.53 -0.73 8.13
CA PRO A 2 2.22 0.70 8.19
C PRO A 2 0.71 0.95 8.05
N ASN A 3 0.19 1.89 8.84
CA ASN A 3 -1.18 2.39 8.72
C ASN A 3 -1.15 3.73 7.97
N ILE A 4 -1.96 3.87 6.93
CA ILE A 4 -2.11 5.12 6.18
C ILE A 4 -3.60 5.39 5.94
N ARG A 5 -3.96 6.63 5.66
CA ARG A 5 -5.32 6.93 5.20
C ARG A 5 -5.40 6.76 3.70
N PHE A 6 -6.21 5.82 3.23
CA PHE A 6 -6.43 5.56 1.82
C PHE A 6 -7.21 6.71 1.21
N THR A 7 -6.49 7.50 0.44
CA THR A 7 -7.01 8.52 -0.47
C THR A 7 -6.40 8.24 -1.84
N LYS A 8 -7.02 8.76 -2.91
CA LYS A 8 -6.47 8.59 -4.26
C LYS A 8 -4.98 8.97 -4.32
N SER A 9 -4.63 10.15 -3.80
CA SER A 9 -3.25 10.63 -3.74
C SER A 9 -2.33 9.75 -2.90
N ALA A 10 -2.81 9.21 -1.77
CA ALA A 10 -2.00 8.34 -0.93
C ALA A 10 -1.70 7.00 -1.62
N ILE A 11 -2.65 6.44 -2.36
CA ILE A 11 -2.46 5.20 -3.14
C ILE A 11 -1.54 5.45 -4.33
N ASP A 12 -1.77 6.53 -5.08
CA ASP A 12 -0.95 6.91 -6.25
C ASP A 12 0.52 7.20 -5.84
N GLY A 13 0.76 7.61 -4.59
CA GLY A 13 2.08 7.87 -4.03
C GLY A 13 2.74 6.69 -3.30
N LEU A 14 2.12 5.50 -3.28
CA LEU A 14 2.71 4.33 -2.62
C LEU A 14 3.99 3.89 -3.35
N PRO A 15 5.14 3.80 -2.67
CA PRO A 15 6.35 3.32 -3.30
C PRO A 15 6.22 1.84 -3.63
N TYR A 16 6.72 1.43 -4.80
CA TYR A 16 6.87 0.02 -5.13
C TYR A 16 7.78 -0.67 -4.12
N ALA A 17 7.45 -1.91 -3.78
CA ALA A 17 8.22 -2.62 -2.78
C ALA A 17 9.50 -3.20 -3.41
N GLN A 18 10.69 -2.70 -3.05
CA GLN A 18 11.96 -3.07 -3.70
C GLN A 18 12.40 -4.56 -3.56
N GLY A 19 11.61 -5.43 -2.94
CA GLY A 19 11.95 -6.86 -2.88
C GLY A 19 10.94 -7.74 -2.16
N ARG A 20 10.24 -7.23 -1.14
CA ARG A 20 9.20 -7.96 -0.41
C ARG A 20 7.89 -7.21 -0.43
N GLN A 21 6.79 -7.91 -0.70
CA GLN A 21 5.45 -7.32 -0.68
C GLN A 21 5.20 -6.59 0.65
N VAL A 22 4.67 -5.36 0.57
CA VAL A 22 4.31 -4.56 1.74
C VAL A 22 2.79 -4.48 1.83
N ILE A 23 2.24 -4.69 3.03
CA ILE A 23 0.82 -4.55 3.30
C ILE A 23 0.60 -3.25 4.09
N TYR A 24 -0.16 -2.33 3.48
CA TYR A 24 -0.63 -1.10 4.09
C TYR A 24 -2.06 -1.32 4.60
N ARG A 25 -2.38 -0.81 5.79
CA ARG A 25 -3.75 -0.84 6.33
C ARG A 25 -4.35 0.55 6.32
N ASP A 26 -5.66 0.62 6.11
CA ASP A 26 -6.36 1.89 6.26
C ASP A 26 -6.49 2.28 7.73
N SER A 27 -6.24 3.55 8.04
CA SER A 27 -6.34 4.07 9.40
C SER A 27 -7.77 4.35 9.85
N ALA A 28 -8.73 4.54 8.93
CA ALA A 28 -10.13 4.88 9.21
C ALA A 28 -11.09 3.67 9.07
N LEU A 29 -10.77 2.73 8.19
CA LEU A 29 -11.58 1.57 7.82
C LEU A 29 -10.88 0.30 8.31
N ARG A 30 -11.35 -0.21 9.46
CA ARG A 30 -10.87 -1.48 9.99
C ARG A 30 -11.15 -2.61 9.00
N GLY A 31 -10.12 -3.42 8.75
CA GLY A 31 -10.19 -4.56 7.83
C GLY A 31 -9.83 -4.24 6.38
N LEU A 32 -9.70 -2.96 6.02
CA LEU A 32 -9.25 -2.56 4.70
C LEU A 32 -7.72 -2.51 4.62
N ALA A 33 -7.15 -3.18 3.63
CA ALA A 33 -5.70 -3.21 3.41
C ALA A 33 -5.36 -3.30 1.91
N VAL A 34 -4.23 -2.73 1.52
CA VAL A 34 -3.66 -2.79 0.17
C VAL A 34 -2.32 -3.51 0.23
N ARG A 35 -2.13 -4.47 -0.68
CA ARG A 35 -0.87 -5.18 -0.84
C ARG A 35 -0.11 -4.61 -2.04
N VAL A 36 1.03 -3.99 -1.77
CA VAL A 36 1.91 -3.45 -2.81
C VAL A 36 2.97 -4.49 -3.14
N GLY A 37 2.98 -4.90 -4.40
CA GLY A 37 3.95 -5.83 -4.95
C GLY A 37 5.32 -5.18 -5.18
N ALA A 38 6.32 -6.02 -5.45
CA ALA A 38 7.51 -5.52 -6.12
C ALA A 38 7.14 -5.09 -7.54
N GLU A 39 7.80 -4.04 -8.04
CA GLU A 39 7.62 -3.55 -9.40
C GLU A 39 7.74 -4.74 -10.36
N SER A 40 6.61 -5.12 -10.96
CA SER A 40 6.60 -6.15 -11.99
C SER A 40 7.00 -5.44 -13.26
N LYS A 41 8.20 -5.73 -13.79
CA LYS A 41 8.58 -5.35 -15.15
C LYS A 41 7.54 -5.91 -16.11
N LEU A 42 6.58 -5.09 -16.50
CA LEU A 42 5.75 -5.23 -17.68
C LEU A 42 6.29 -4.30 -18.75
#